data_AF-A0A356A563-F1
#
_entry.id   AF-A0A356A563-F1
#
_cell.length_a   1.000
_cell.length_b   1.000
_cell.length_c   1.000
_cell.angle_alpha   90.00
_cell.angle_beta   90.00
_cell.angle_gamma   90.00
#
_symmetry.space_group_name_H-M   'P 1'
#
loop_
_entity.id
_entity.type
_entity.pdbx_description
1 polymer ?
#
loop_
_entity_poly.entity_id
_entity_poly.type
_entity_poly.pdbx_seq_one_letter_code
_entity_poly.pdbx_strand_id
1 'polypeptide(L)' 'MAEGTIKRITTKGFGFIEDGTGKDMFFHSSAVEGMSFDDLREGQQVSYNVGQGPKGPRAENVRPV' A
#
# COMPACT_ATOMS: atom_id res chain seq x y z
N MET A 1 -9.15 4.19 -9.26
CA MET A 1 -7.83 4.12 -8.60
C MET A 1 -7.87 5.10 -7.45
N ALA A 2 -7.39 4.68 -6.29
CA ALA A 2 -7.21 5.53 -5.13
C ALA A 2 -5.74 5.93 -5.03
N GLU A 3 -5.46 7.04 -4.37
CA GLU A 3 -4.11 7.52 -4.10
C GLU A 3 -3.95 7.70 -2.60
N GLY A 4 -2.73 7.51 -2.13
CA GLY A 4 -2.40 7.70 -0.73
C GLY A 4 -0.89 7.77 -0.53
N THR A 5 -0.50 7.90 0.73
CA THR A 5 0.91 7.99 1.13
C THR A 5 1.28 6.77 1.95
N ILE A 6 2.43 6.15 1.64
CA ILE A 6 2.95 5.06 2.47
C ILE A 6 3.23 5.59 3.86
N LYS A 7 2.44 5.13 4.82
CA LYS A 7 2.57 5.52 6.23
C LYS A 7 3.62 4.69 6.94
N ARG A 8 3.66 3.39 6.62
CA ARG A 8 4.56 2.45 7.29
C ARG A 8 4.93 1.26 6.42
N ILE A 9 6.20 0.88 6.46
CA ILE A 9 6.72 -0.36 5.85
C ILE A 9 7.21 -1.27 6.97
N THR A 10 6.91 -2.57 6.88
CA THR A 10 7.37 -3.56 7.85
C THR A 10 8.33 -4.55 7.23
N THR A 11 9.27 -5.06 8.04
CA THR A 11 10.17 -6.14 7.66
C THR A 11 9.48 -7.49 7.42
N LYS A 12 8.16 -7.56 7.66
CA LYS A 12 7.33 -8.76 7.45
C LYS A 12 6.70 -8.81 6.05
N GLY A 13 7.11 -7.95 5.12
CA GLY A 13 6.62 -7.95 3.74
C GLY A 13 5.23 -7.34 3.58
N PHE A 14 4.86 -6.39 4.43
CA PHE A 14 3.60 -5.64 4.28
C PHE A 14 3.75 -4.21 4.79
N GLY A 15 2.82 -3.35 4.39
CA GLY A 15 2.79 -1.96 4.79
C GLY A 15 1.38 -1.41 4.91
N PHE A 16 1.31 -0.10 5.17
CA PHE A 16 0.08 0.65 5.31
C PHE A 16 0.15 1.95 4.52
N ILE A 17 -0.95 2.30 3.86
CA ILE A 17 -1.15 3.54 3.12
C ILE A 17 -2.16 4.40 3.88
N GLU A 18 -1.84 5.67 4.10
CA GLU A 18 -2.78 6.66 4.59
C GLU A 18 -3.46 7.35 3.40
N ASP A 19 -4.79 7.30 3.36
CA ASP A 19 -5.62 7.84 2.28
C ASP A 19 -6.57 8.97 2.74
N GLY A 20 -6.36 9.48 3.96
CA GLY A 20 -7.17 10.54 4.55
C GLY A 20 -8.56 10.12 5.03
N THR A 21 -8.96 8.85 4.88
CA THR A 21 -10.28 8.35 5.34
C THR A 21 -10.31 7.99 6.83
N GLY A 22 -9.18 8.13 7.52
CA GLY A 22 -9.02 7.80 8.94
C GLY A 22 -8.76 6.32 9.22
N LYS A 23 -8.81 5.45 8.21
CA LYS A 23 -8.36 4.05 8.31
C LYS A 23 -7.17 3.82 7.37
N ASP A 24 -6.10 3.28 7.93
CA ASP A 24 -4.93 2.92 7.14
C ASP A 24 -5.24 1.70 6.24
N MET A 25 -4.93 1.82 4.95
CA MET A 25 -5.13 0.76 3.97
C MET A 25 -3.94 -0.21 3.99
N PHE A 26 -4.20 -1.48 4.29
CA PHE A 26 -3.19 -2.53 4.31
C PHE A 26 -2.77 -2.94 2.89
N PHE A 27 -1.48 -3.22 2.66
CA PHE A 27 -1.00 -3.90 1.44
C PHE A 27 0.10 -4.91 1.75
N HIS A 28 0.16 -5.99 0.97
CA HIS A 28 1.21 -7.00 1.04
C HIS A 28 2.28 -6.71 -0.04
N SER A 29 3.51 -7.19 0.15
CA SER A 29 4.61 -7.01 -0.81
C SER A 29 4.27 -7.53 -2.20
N SER A 30 3.48 -8.62 -2.28
CA SER A 30 3.00 -9.19 -3.53
C SER A 30 2.04 -8.29 -4.32
N ALA A 31 1.51 -7.23 -3.71
CA ALA A 31 0.63 -6.27 -4.37
C ALA A 31 1.41 -5.10 -5.02
N VAL A 32 2.72 -5.00 -4.78
CA VAL A 32 3.57 -3.95 -5.35
C VAL A 32 3.92 -4.29 -6.79
N GLU A 33 3.73 -3.33 -7.68
CA GLU A 33 4.04 -3.44 -9.10
C GLU A 33 4.96 -2.30 -9.55
N GLY A 34 5.76 -2.56 -10.59
CA GLY A 34 6.67 -1.56 -11.17
C GLY A 34 7.96 -1.32 -10.39
N MET A 35 8.07 -1.82 -9.15
CA MET A 35 9.31 -1.83 -8.37
C MET A 35 9.31 -2.94 -7.31
N SER A 36 10.44 -3.15 -6.66
CA SER A 36 10.54 -4.06 -5.51
C SER A 36 9.93 -3.44 -4.26
N PHE A 37 9.32 -4.25 -3.39
CA PHE A 37 8.80 -3.79 -2.10
C PHE A 37 9.87 -3.12 -1.23
N ASP A 38 11.11 -3.63 -1.27
CA ASP A 38 12.23 -3.11 -0.48
C ASP A 38 12.70 -1.71 -0.92
N ASP A 39 12.31 -1.27 -2.12
CA ASP A 39 12.64 0.05 -2.66
C ASP A 39 11.62 1.12 -2.25
N LEU A 40 10.47 0.73 -1.69
CA LEU A 40 9.44 1.65 -1.22
C LEU A 40 9.90 2.42 0.01
N ARG A 41 9.38 3.64 0.18
CA ARG A 41 9.74 4.52 1.30
C ARG A 41 8.50 5.03 2.03
N GLU A 42 8.60 5.17 3.35
CA GLU A 42 7.61 5.92 4.13
C GLU A 42 7.57 7.38 3.65
N GLY A 43 6.37 7.95 3.54
CA GLY A 43 6.12 9.26 2.93
C GLY A 43 5.98 9.25 1.42
N GLN A 44 6.18 8.12 0.73
CA GLN A 44 6.04 8.03 -0.72
C GLN A 44 4.58 8.00 -1.16
N GLN A 45 4.24 8.77 -2.19
CA GLN A 45 2.91 8.69 -2.81
C GLN A 45 2.78 7.46 -3.69
N VAL A 46 1.63 6.81 -3.60
CA VAL A 46 1.28 5.62 -4.36
C VAL A 46 -0.16 5.68 -4.84
N SER A 47 -0.39 5.08 -6.00
CA SER A 47 -1.71 4.75 -6.52
C SER A 47 -1.99 3.27 -6.31
N TYR A 48 -3.26 2.92 -6.07
CA TYR A 48 -3.68 1.55 -5.83
C TYR A 48 -5.16 1.32 -6.16
N ASN A 49 -5.55 0.06 -6.16
CA ASN A 49 -6.94 -0.38 -6.24
C ASN A 49 -7.37 -0.94 -4.88
N VAL A 50 -8.57 -0.59 -4.41
CA VAL A 50 -9.14 -1.21 -3.21
C VAL A 50 -9.68 -2.58 -3.60
N GLY A 51 -9.12 -3.62 -2.98
CA GLY A 51 -9.56 -5.01 -3.07
C GLY A 51 -10.03 -5.55 -1.72
N GLN A 52 -10.37 -6.84 -1.70
CA GLN A 52 -10.85 -7.54 -0.50
C GLN A 52 -9.91 -8.70 -0.17
N GLY A 53 -9.41 -8.75 1.07
CA GLY A 53 -8.60 -9.85 1.58
C GLY A 53 -9.28 -10.59 2.73
N PRO A 54 -8.65 -11.68 3.23
CA PRO A 54 -9.19 -12.49 4.33
C PRO A 54 -9.42 -11.73 5.64
N LYS A 55 -8.76 -10.57 5.81
CA LYS A 55 -8.81 -9.72 7.01
C LYS A 55 -9.51 -8.38 6.78
N GLY A 56 -10.19 -8.21 5.64
CA GLY A 56 -10.85 -6.95 5.28
C GLY A 56 -10.26 -6.31 4.01
N PRO A 57 -10.61 -5.04 3.75
CA PRO A 57 -10.10 -4.29 2.61
C PRO A 57 -8.57 -4.24 2.58
N ARG A 58 -7.99 -4.33 1.38
CA ARG A 58 -6.55 -4.19 1.15
C ARG A 58 -6.28 -3.44 -0.16
N ALA A 59 -5.14 -2.80 -0.27
CA ALA A 59 -4.65 -2.23 -1.50
C ALA A 59 -4.01 -3.32 -2.39
N GLU A 60 -4.38 -3.27 -3.67
CA GLU A 60 -3.87 -4.10 -4.77
C GLU A 60 -3.25 -3.19 -5.83
N ASN A 61 -2.37 -3.74 -6.67
CA ASN A 61 -1.71 -3.03 -7.77
C ASN A 61 -1.06 -1.71 -7.30
N VAL A 62 -0.35 -1.77 -6.18
CA VAL A 62 0.30 -0.61 -5.55
C VAL A 62 1.47 -0.18 -6.41
N ARG A 63 1.44 1.07 -6.88
CA ARG A 63 2.46 1.66 -7.75
C ARG A 63 2.83 3.05 -7.25
N PRO A 64 4.12 3.43 -7.27
CA PRO A 64 4.53 4.82 -7.09
C PRO A 64 3.79 5.74 -8.06
N VAL A 65 3.47 6.95 -7.58
CA VAL A 65 3.03 8.08 -8.43
C VAL A 65 4.24 8.89 -8.86
#